data_AF-A0A7S1IIG4-F1
#
_entry.id   AF-A0A7S1IIG4-F1
#
_cell.length_a   1.000
_cell.length_b   1.000
_cell.length_c   1.000
_cell.angle_alpha   90.00
_cell.angle_beta   90.00
_cell.angle_gamma   90.00
#
_symmetry.space_group_name_H-M   'P 1'
#
loop_
_entity.id
_entity.type
_entity.pdbx_description
1 polymer ?
#
loop_
_entity_poly.entity_id
_entity_poly.type
_entity_poly.pdbx_seq_one_letter_code
_entity_poly.pdbx_strand_id
1 'polypeptide(L)'
;VERMSTQMEGIAFPNDGKGRSTTIAGKNAWAAAVEAIDANLAKQIQGEKDWRHKYPSHLMQVTTAMLRSPQSALGIARAGLQHMHNAFEFVRDGRSLPLTKAMETLTEPLFTAGIIKGEQTHNSPVAPAMPYKGKQLEGEALVKQLKAWGDYGGIEPDVA
;
A
#
# COMPACT_ATOMS: atom_id res chain seq x y z
N VAL A 1 -18.28 25.60 -6.64
CA VAL A 1 -17.14 24.93 -5.99
C VAL A 1 -16.18 24.54 -7.08
N GLU A 2 -15.14 25.34 -7.26
CA GLU A 2 -14.08 25.09 -8.24
C GLU A 2 -13.37 23.79 -7.83
N ARG A 3 -13.33 22.80 -8.73
CA ARG A 3 -12.55 21.58 -8.48
C ARG A 3 -11.09 22.01 -8.44
N MET A 4 -10.50 22.13 -7.25
CA MET A 4 -9.05 22.16 -7.11
C MET A 4 -8.53 20.96 -7.87
N SER A 5 -7.78 21.20 -8.96
CA SER A 5 -6.98 20.14 -9.56
C SER A 5 -6.10 19.60 -8.45
N THR A 6 -6.31 18.35 -8.04
CA THR A 6 -5.45 17.72 -7.03
C THR A 6 -4.07 17.62 -7.67
N GLN A 7 -3.21 18.61 -7.43
CA GLN A 7 -1.82 18.50 -7.79
C GLN A 7 -1.27 17.28 -7.05
N MET A 8 -0.52 16.47 -7.79
CA MET A 8 0.09 15.26 -7.26
C MET A 8 0.99 15.64 -6.08
N GLU A 9 0.78 15.01 -4.94
CA GLU A 9 1.53 15.26 -3.71
C GLU A 9 1.96 13.92 -3.11
N GLY A 10 3.16 13.88 -2.55
CA GLY A 10 3.75 12.69 -1.95
C GLY A 10 4.50 11.81 -2.96
N ILE A 11 4.58 10.50 -2.65
CA ILE A 11 5.33 9.53 -3.46
C ILE A 11 4.61 9.29 -4.79
N ALA A 12 5.35 9.38 -5.88
CA ALA A 12 4.85 9.21 -7.24
C ALA A 12 5.65 8.15 -8.00
N PHE A 13 4.94 7.35 -8.80
CA PHE A 13 5.56 6.39 -9.72
C PHE A 13 6.45 7.10 -10.75
N PRO A 14 7.48 6.43 -11.30
CA PRO A 14 8.37 7.03 -12.29
C PRO A 14 7.59 7.61 -13.48
N ASN A 15 7.99 8.78 -13.98
CA ASN A 15 7.42 9.37 -15.18
C ASN A 15 8.24 8.93 -16.41
N ASP A 16 7.61 8.20 -17.34
CA ASP A 16 8.24 7.69 -18.55
C ASP A 16 8.10 8.64 -19.77
N GLY A 17 7.64 9.88 -19.54
CA GLY A 17 7.34 10.88 -20.57
C GLY A 17 5.97 10.71 -21.22
N LYS A 18 5.30 9.56 -21.04
CA LYS A 18 3.91 9.30 -21.46
C LYS A 18 2.95 9.32 -20.27
N GLY A 19 3.47 9.17 -19.07
CA GLY A 19 2.74 9.28 -17.81
C GLY A 19 3.43 8.51 -16.69
N ARG A 20 2.68 8.23 -15.63
CA ARG A 20 3.15 7.49 -14.46
C ARG A 20 2.47 6.13 -14.39
N SER A 21 2.99 5.17 -15.15
CA SER A 21 2.40 3.83 -15.25
C SER A 21 2.70 2.98 -14.02
N THR A 22 1.65 2.61 -13.28
CA THR A 22 1.75 1.69 -12.14
C THR A 22 2.09 0.25 -12.57
N THR A 23 1.63 -0.14 -13.76
CA THR A 23 1.86 -1.46 -14.34
C THR A 23 3.33 -1.66 -14.69
N ILE A 24 3.94 -0.69 -15.38
CA ILE A 24 5.36 -0.74 -15.76
C ILE A 24 6.23 -0.67 -14.50
N ALA A 25 5.92 0.24 -13.58
CA ALA A 25 6.67 0.38 -12.33
C ALA A 25 6.64 -0.90 -11.49
N GLY A 26 5.46 -1.50 -11.30
CA GLY A 26 5.33 -2.75 -10.55
C GLY A 26 6.09 -3.92 -11.20
N LYS A 27 5.98 -4.07 -12.53
CA LYS A 27 6.70 -5.11 -13.28
C LYS A 27 8.22 -4.96 -13.15
N ASN A 28 8.72 -3.74 -13.29
CA ASN A 28 10.15 -3.45 -13.17
C ASN A 28 10.67 -3.71 -11.76
N ALA A 29 9.91 -3.33 -10.72
CA ALA A 29 10.26 -3.58 -9.33
C ALA A 29 10.43 -5.08 -9.04
N TRP A 30 9.50 -5.92 -9.49
CA TRP A 30 9.59 -7.36 -9.27
C TRP A 30 10.71 -8.05 -10.05
N ALA A 31 10.94 -7.63 -11.29
CA ALA A 31 12.07 -8.13 -12.07
C ALA A 31 13.42 -7.78 -11.39
N ALA A 32 13.59 -6.51 -11.02
CA ALA A 32 14.81 -6.05 -10.33
C ALA A 32 14.99 -6.73 -8.97
N ALA A 33 13.90 -7.00 -8.25
CA ALA A 33 13.93 -7.67 -6.97
C ALA A 33 14.52 -9.09 -7.06
N VAL A 34 14.13 -9.86 -8.07
CA VAL A 34 14.51 -11.27 -8.16
C VAL A 34 15.79 -11.54 -8.95
N GLU A 35 16.28 -10.57 -9.73
CA GLU A 35 17.38 -10.75 -10.69
C GLU A 35 18.64 -11.39 -10.10
N ALA A 36 19.08 -10.97 -8.91
CA ALA A 36 20.27 -11.51 -8.25
C ALA A 36 20.11 -12.97 -7.77
N ILE A 37 18.87 -13.44 -7.58
CA ILE A 37 18.55 -14.79 -7.08
C ILE A 37 18.10 -15.71 -8.22
N ASP A 38 17.39 -15.17 -9.21
CA ASP A 38 16.85 -15.89 -10.36
C ASP A 38 16.74 -14.96 -11.58
N ALA A 39 17.85 -14.81 -12.31
CA ALA A 39 17.93 -13.96 -13.49
C ALA A 39 17.00 -14.41 -14.64
N ASN A 40 16.66 -15.70 -14.71
CA ASN A 40 15.74 -16.20 -15.72
C ASN A 40 14.31 -15.76 -15.41
N LEU A 41 13.87 -15.87 -14.16
CA LEU A 41 12.57 -15.36 -13.73
C LEU A 41 12.48 -13.84 -13.90
N ALA A 42 13.54 -13.09 -13.61
CA ALA A 42 13.58 -11.64 -13.87
C ALA A 42 13.34 -11.31 -15.35
N LYS A 43 13.98 -12.04 -16.28
CA LYS A 43 13.77 -11.88 -17.73
C LYS A 43 12.34 -12.23 -18.15
N GLN A 44 11.75 -13.29 -17.57
CA GLN A 44 10.36 -13.66 -17.84
C GLN A 44 9.39 -12.56 -17.39
N ILE A 45 9.59 -12.01 -16.19
CA ILE A 45 8.80 -10.88 -15.67
C ILE A 45 8.93 -9.67 -16.60
N GLN A 46 10.15 -9.30 -17.00
CA GLN A 46 10.37 -8.17 -17.92
C GLN A 46 9.67 -8.37 -19.27
N GLY A 47 9.77 -9.58 -19.82
CA GLY A 47 9.17 -9.96 -21.10
C GLY A 47 7.65 -10.11 -21.09
N GLU A 48 7.01 -10.13 -19.91
CA GLU A 48 5.56 -10.30 -19.79
C GLU A 48 4.81 -9.11 -20.40
N LYS A 49 3.95 -9.42 -21.37
CA LYS A 49 3.14 -8.43 -22.10
C LYS A 49 1.78 -8.24 -21.46
N ASP A 50 1.22 -9.30 -20.86
CA ASP A 50 -0.08 -9.28 -20.19
C ASP A 50 0.07 -9.29 -18.67
N TRP A 51 0.81 -8.30 -18.16
CA TRP A 51 1.16 -8.21 -16.74
C TRP A 51 -0.07 -8.25 -15.84
N ARG A 52 -1.14 -7.54 -16.21
CA ARG A 52 -2.36 -7.42 -15.40
C ARG A 52 -2.98 -8.77 -15.03
N HIS A 53 -2.92 -9.76 -15.91
CA HIS A 53 -3.50 -11.07 -15.65
C HIS A 53 -2.45 -12.12 -15.26
N LYS A 54 -1.19 -11.95 -15.67
CA LYS A 54 -0.12 -12.93 -15.44
C LYS A 54 0.72 -12.69 -14.19
N TYR A 55 0.66 -11.49 -13.60
CA TYR A 55 1.46 -11.19 -12.41
C TYR A 55 1.29 -12.19 -11.25
N PRO A 56 0.10 -12.78 -10.96
CA PRO A 56 -0.02 -13.70 -9.83
C PRO A 56 0.86 -14.95 -10.00
N SER A 57 1.00 -15.46 -11.23
CA SER A 57 1.85 -16.62 -11.53
C SER A 57 3.34 -16.27 -11.39
N HIS A 58 3.75 -15.08 -11.83
CA HIS A 58 5.11 -14.60 -11.64
C HIS A 58 5.43 -14.39 -10.16
N LEU A 59 4.52 -13.80 -9.39
CA LEU A 59 4.71 -13.61 -7.95
C LEU A 59 4.79 -14.92 -7.19
N MET A 60 4.01 -15.95 -7.57
CA MET A 60 4.14 -17.29 -6.99
C MET A 60 5.55 -17.88 -7.21
N GLN A 61 6.15 -17.66 -8.38
CA GLN A 61 7.52 -18.07 -8.66
C GLN A 61 8.54 -17.26 -7.86
N VAL A 62 8.34 -15.94 -7.72
CA VAL A 62 9.18 -15.09 -6.88
C VAL A 62 9.10 -15.54 -5.42
N THR A 63 7.90 -15.84 -4.91
CA THR A 63 7.72 -16.38 -3.56
C THR A 63 8.43 -17.73 -3.40
N THR A 64 8.33 -18.61 -4.39
CA THR A 64 9.09 -19.87 -4.40
C THR A 64 10.60 -19.61 -4.32
N ALA A 65 11.12 -18.59 -5.02
CA ALA A 65 12.52 -18.18 -4.93
C ALA A 65 12.88 -17.63 -3.54
N MET A 66 11.99 -16.86 -2.91
CA MET A 66 12.15 -16.39 -1.52
C MET A 66 12.21 -17.56 -0.53
N LEU A 67 11.42 -18.61 -0.74
CA LEU A 67 11.37 -19.79 0.13
C LEU A 67 12.65 -20.65 0.10
N ARG A 68 13.58 -20.41 -0.83
CA ARG A 68 14.86 -21.13 -0.89
C ARG A 68 15.72 -20.89 0.36
N SER A 69 15.66 -19.69 0.95
CA SER A 69 16.35 -19.35 2.20
C SER A 69 15.90 -18.00 2.77
N PRO A 70 16.06 -17.74 4.09
CA PRO A 70 15.87 -16.40 4.66
C PRO A 70 16.68 -15.30 3.96
N GLN A 71 17.90 -15.62 3.53
CA GLN A 71 18.79 -14.71 2.81
C GLN A 71 18.23 -14.37 1.41
N SER A 72 17.64 -15.34 0.71
CA SER A 72 16.95 -15.12 -0.56
C SER A 72 15.75 -14.19 -0.37
N ALA A 73 14.92 -14.43 0.66
CA ALA A 73 13.78 -13.58 0.97
C ALA A 73 14.20 -12.13 1.25
N LEU A 74 15.16 -11.93 2.15
CA LEU A 74 15.67 -10.59 2.48
C LEU A 74 16.38 -9.94 1.29
N GLY A 75 17.13 -10.70 0.51
CA GLY A 75 17.82 -10.21 -0.69
C GLY A 75 16.83 -9.67 -1.72
N ILE A 76 15.78 -10.43 -2.01
CA ILE A 76 14.73 -10.01 -2.95
C ILE A 76 13.99 -8.77 -2.45
N ALA A 77 13.59 -8.76 -1.17
CA ALA A 77 12.92 -7.60 -0.58
C ALA A 77 13.78 -6.33 -0.63
N ARG A 78 15.06 -6.43 -0.27
CA ARG A 78 16.01 -5.30 -0.30
C ARG A 78 16.25 -4.80 -1.71
N ALA A 79 16.46 -5.71 -2.68
CA ALA A 79 16.69 -5.34 -4.07
C ALA A 79 15.46 -4.63 -4.67
N GLY A 80 14.25 -5.15 -4.41
CA GLY A 80 13.01 -4.50 -4.83
C GLY A 80 12.82 -3.12 -4.22
N LEU A 81 13.05 -2.99 -2.91
CA LEU A 81 12.97 -1.70 -2.22
C LEU A 81 14.00 -0.70 -2.76
N GLN A 82 15.25 -1.12 -2.95
CA GLN A 82 16.30 -0.27 -3.51
C GLN A 82 15.92 0.22 -4.93
N HIS A 83 15.39 -0.66 -5.77
CA HIS A 83 14.91 -0.28 -7.10
C HIS A 83 13.81 0.78 -7.01
N MET A 84 12.83 0.59 -6.13
CA MET A 84 11.74 1.56 -5.93
C MET A 84 12.26 2.90 -5.40
N HIS A 85 13.16 2.90 -4.41
CA HIS A 85 13.79 4.11 -3.90
C HIS A 85 14.49 4.90 -5.01
N ASN A 86 15.20 4.21 -5.91
CA ASN A 86 15.94 4.84 -6.99
C ASN A 86 15.05 5.34 -8.14
N ALA A 87 13.95 4.67 -8.40
CA ALA A 87 13.10 4.97 -9.56
C ALA A 87 11.96 5.96 -9.24
N PHE A 88 11.46 5.96 -8.01
CA PHE A 88 10.30 6.76 -7.63
C PHE A 88 10.67 8.22 -7.39
N GLU A 89 9.67 9.06 -7.49
CA GLU A 89 9.76 10.49 -7.22
C GLU A 89 8.93 10.86 -6.00
N PHE A 90 9.24 12.01 -5.42
CA PHE A 90 8.44 12.65 -4.38
C PHE A 90 8.04 14.03 -4.86
N VAL A 91 6.74 14.32 -4.83
CA VAL A 91 6.18 15.60 -5.26
C VAL A 91 5.73 16.39 -4.03
N ARG A 92 6.19 17.64 -3.93
CA ARG A 92 5.78 18.60 -2.90
C ARG A 92 5.80 20.02 -3.46
N ASP A 93 4.73 20.77 -3.20
CA ASP A 93 4.58 22.17 -3.59
C ASP A 93 4.82 22.36 -5.10
N GLY A 94 4.31 21.41 -5.89
CA GLY A 94 4.47 21.38 -7.35
C GLY A 94 5.87 21.03 -7.85
N ARG A 95 6.81 20.66 -6.97
CA ARG A 95 8.18 20.24 -7.34
C ARG A 95 8.33 18.74 -7.22
N SER A 96 8.99 18.12 -8.20
CA SER A 96 9.36 16.70 -8.14
C SER A 96 10.83 16.53 -7.81
N LEU A 97 11.14 15.59 -6.91
CA LEU A 97 12.48 15.20 -6.51
C LEU A 97 12.62 13.68 -6.62
N PRO A 98 13.81 13.13 -6.91
CA PRO A 98 14.08 11.72 -6.70
C PRO A 98 13.75 11.33 -5.24
N LEU A 99 13.09 10.19 -5.03
CA LEU A 99 12.63 9.78 -3.70
C LEU A 99 13.79 9.66 -2.71
N THR A 100 14.94 9.12 -3.12
CA THR A 100 16.16 9.08 -2.30
C THR A 100 16.55 10.45 -1.78
N LYS A 101 16.60 11.45 -2.66
CA LYS A 101 16.94 12.83 -2.29
C LYS A 101 15.90 13.45 -1.38
N ALA A 102 14.62 13.21 -1.63
CA ALA A 102 13.54 13.69 -0.76
C ALA A 102 13.68 13.15 0.67
N MET A 103 14.01 11.85 0.82
CA MET A 103 14.24 11.23 2.13
C MET A 103 15.46 11.81 2.87
N GLU A 104 16.46 12.30 2.14
CA GLU A 104 17.65 12.96 2.73
C GLU A 104 17.38 14.42 3.11
N THR A 105 16.58 15.14 2.32
CA THR A 105 16.45 16.60 2.46
C THR A 105 15.22 17.06 3.24
N LEU A 106 14.15 16.26 3.29
CA LEU A 106 12.89 16.61 3.95
C LEU A 106 12.86 16.03 5.36
N THR A 107 13.65 16.62 6.26
CA THR A 107 13.85 16.15 7.64
C THR A 107 12.98 16.87 8.67
N GLU A 108 12.19 17.86 8.24
CA GLU A 108 11.30 18.61 9.12
C GLU A 108 10.28 17.66 9.80
N PRO A 109 10.09 17.74 11.12
CA PRO A 109 9.13 16.91 11.83
C PRO A 109 7.70 17.25 11.37
N LEU A 110 7.12 16.35 10.57
CA LEU A 110 5.84 16.55 9.87
C LEU A 110 4.60 16.08 10.64
N PHE A 111 4.79 15.34 11.74
CA PHE A 111 3.66 14.82 12.50
C PHE A 111 3.26 15.82 13.58
N THR A 112 2.04 16.33 13.47
CA THR A 112 1.37 17.05 14.55
C THR A 112 0.16 16.24 15.03
N ALA A 113 -0.07 16.24 16.33
CA ALA A 113 -1.28 15.66 16.90
C ALA A 113 -2.41 16.71 16.78
N GLY A 114 -3.38 16.44 15.92
CA GLY A 114 -4.63 17.19 15.90
C GLY A 114 -5.60 16.64 16.94
N ILE A 115 -6.16 17.50 17.79
CA ILE A 115 -7.29 17.13 18.64
C ILE A 115 -8.56 17.61 17.95
N ILE A 116 -9.38 16.67 17.47
CA ILE A 116 -10.71 16.96 16.95
C ILE A 116 -11.69 16.85 18.12
N LYS A 117 -12.29 17.97 18.53
CA LYS A 117 -13.41 17.97 19.48
C LYS A 117 -14.70 18.08 18.70
N GLY A 118 -15.59 17.10 18.84
CA GLY A 118 -16.95 17.24 18.34
C GLY A 118 -17.66 18.40 19.06
N GLU A 119 -18.37 19.23 18.30
CA GLU A 119 -19.17 20.34 18.85
C GLU A 119 -20.52 19.87 19.41
N GLN A 120 -20.88 18.62 19.14
CA GLN A 120 -22.16 18.05 19.55
C GLN A 120 -22.15 17.74 21.04
N THR A 121 -23.04 18.40 21.78
CA THR A 121 -23.37 18.02 23.15
C THR A 121 -24.03 16.65 23.08
N HIS A 122 -23.36 15.61 23.60
CA HIS A 122 -23.94 14.27 23.72
C HIS A 122 -25.14 14.36 24.68
N ASN A 123 -26.33 14.58 24.13
CA ASN A 123 -27.57 14.42 24.87
C ASN A 123 -27.81 12.91 25.00
N SER A 124 -27.28 12.32 26.08
CA SER A 124 -27.24 10.89 26.42
C SER A 124 -26.26 10.02 25.62
N PRO A 125 -25.67 8.97 26.26
CA PRO A 125 -24.89 7.98 25.52
C PRO A 125 -25.82 7.27 24.52
N VAL A 126 -25.58 7.49 23.23
CA VAL A 126 -26.23 6.70 22.18
C VAL A 126 -25.65 5.30 22.30
N ALA A 127 -26.51 4.31 22.54
CA ALA A 127 -26.07 2.92 22.52
C ALA A 127 -25.43 2.62 21.15
N PRO A 128 -24.27 1.94 21.09
CA PRO A 128 -23.63 1.63 19.82
C PRO A 128 -24.58 0.90 18.87
N ALA A 129 -24.72 1.45 17.66
CA ALA A 129 -25.63 0.95 16.64
C ALA A 129 -24.96 0.99 15.27
N MET A 130 -25.09 -0.08 14.48
CA MET A 130 -24.50 -0.16 13.14
C MET A 130 -25.49 -0.76 12.13
N PRO A 131 -25.71 -0.11 10.97
CA PRO A 131 -26.46 -0.72 9.88
C PRO A 131 -25.63 -1.83 9.22
N TYR A 132 -26.16 -3.04 9.18
CA TYR A 132 -25.53 -4.19 8.53
C TYR A 132 -26.57 -5.08 7.86
N LYS A 133 -26.38 -5.35 6.56
CA LYS A 133 -27.27 -6.18 5.72
C LYS A 133 -28.76 -5.81 5.85
N GLY A 134 -29.06 -4.52 5.83
CA GLY A 134 -30.42 -4.00 5.93
C GLY A 134 -31.04 -4.07 7.33
N LYS A 135 -30.28 -4.43 8.36
CA LYS A 135 -30.70 -4.40 9.76
C LYS A 135 -29.90 -3.35 10.53
N GLN A 136 -30.53 -2.74 11.54
CA GLN A 136 -29.81 -1.97 12.54
C GLN A 136 -29.38 -2.92 13.66
N LEU A 137 -28.08 -3.13 13.84
CA LEU A 137 -27.54 -3.97 14.91
C LEU A 137 -27.25 -3.12 16.13
N GLU A 138 -27.79 -3.54 17.27
CA GLU A 138 -27.67 -2.85 18.55
C GLU A 138 -27.54 -3.90 19.68
N GLY A 139 -26.95 -3.50 20.81
CA GLY A 139 -26.84 -4.34 22.00
C GLY A 139 -26.23 -5.71 21.73
N GLU A 140 -26.87 -6.77 22.24
CA GLU A 140 -26.37 -8.15 22.13
C GLU A 140 -26.24 -8.63 20.66
N ALA A 141 -27.10 -8.15 19.76
CA ALA A 141 -27.04 -8.51 18.35
C ALA A 141 -25.77 -7.93 17.70
N LEU A 142 -25.37 -6.71 18.09
CA LEU A 142 -24.11 -6.10 17.65
C LEU A 142 -22.92 -6.85 18.24
N VAL A 143 -22.92 -7.17 19.54
CA VAL A 143 -21.84 -7.93 20.20
C VAL A 143 -21.62 -9.28 19.54
N LYS A 144 -22.70 -10.03 19.26
CA LYS A 144 -22.62 -11.31 18.54
C LYS A 144 -22.02 -11.16 17.14
N GLN A 145 -22.36 -10.08 16.44
CA GLN A 145 -21.84 -9.83 15.10
C GLN A 145 -20.35 -9.44 15.11
N LEU A 146 -19.92 -8.60 16.05
CA LEU A 146 -18.51 -8.24 16.24
C LEU A 146 -17.68 -9.48 16.56
N LYS A 147 -18.14 -10.32 17.49
CA LYS A 147 -17.48 -11.59 17.80
C LYS A 147 -17.38 -12.49 16.56
N ALA A 148 -18.46 -12.63 15.79
CA ALA A 148 -18.45 -13.45 14.58
C ALA A 148 -17.43 -12.94 13.53
N TRP A 149 -17.25 -11.62 13.41
CA TRP A 149 -16.21 -11.06 12.55
C TRP A 149 -14.80 -11.29 13.09
N GLY A 150 -14.61 -11.18 14.41
CA GLY A 150 -13.34 -11.51 15.06
C GLY A 150 -12.95 -12.98 14.86
N ASP A 151 -13.88 -13.90 15.13
CA ASP A 151 -13.68 -15.35 14.96
C ASP A 151 -13.38 -15.71 13.49
N TYR A 152 -14.01 -15.02 12.53
CA TYR A 152 -13.75 -15.20 11.09
C TYR A 152 -12.40 -14.62 10.65
N GLY A 153 -11.81 -13.71 11.43
CA GLY A 153 -10.59 -12.96 11.05
C GLY A 153 -10.87 -11.76 10.15
N GLY A 154 -12.10 -11.23 10.15
CA GLY A 154 -12.48 -10.03 9.42
C GLY A 154 -12.12 -8.73 10.15
N ILE A 155 -11.98 -8.77 11.48
CA ILE A 155 -11.51 -7.68 12.34
C ILE A 155 -10.60 -8.24 13.44
N GLU A 156 -9.82 -7.37 14.09
CA GLU A 156 -9.02 -7.76 15.25
C GLU A 156 -9.93 -8.06 16.47
N PRO A 157 -9.63 -9.07 17.31
CA PRO A 157 -10.51 -9.48 18.41
C PRO A 157 -10.72 -8.42 19.50
N ASP A 158 -9.82 -7.45 19.63
CA ASP A 158 -9.90 -6.32 20.57
C ASP A 158 -10.90 -5.24 20.14
N VAL A 159 -11.45 -5.34 18.92
CA VAL A 159 -12.60 -4.56 18.45
C VAL A 159 -13.93 -5.10 19.01
N ALA A 160 -13.99 -6.37 19.44
CA ALA A 160 -15.24 -7.08 19.79
C ALA A 160 -15.62 -7.04 21.27
#